data_AF-A0A419EWQ0-F1
#
_entry.id   AF-A0A419EWQ0-F1
#
_cell.length_a   1.000
_cell.length_b   1.000
_cell.length_c   1.000
_cell.angle_alpha   90.00
_cell.angle_beta   90.00
_cell.angle_gamma   90.00
#
_symmetry.space_group_name_H-M   'P 1'
#
loop_
_entity.id
_entity.type
_entity.pdbx_description
1 polymer ?
#
loop_
_entity_poly.entity_id
_entity_poly.type
_entity_poly.pdbx_seq_one_letter_code
_entity_poly.pdbx_strand_id
1 'polypeptide(L)'
;MASAQVSDRTTDPSAEAESCAKMNGSAAIADALIMSFVKAKKNLMLYPASNPVVAESISNLLDLLQRNFAKENTVEIYAEKDRLSVNGVFLGAGNAKIRELCLSLYRRGVKKIIFDPAISFEETKILLTLFNMKPEEIAKSGGIGKLTKCRGLIGAVVEETGDLAVVDGGGLSVSDDVMPEIEGLEAIELLADGERGLESLNRVFIRVEKGDLEGIKRLRALLQSPELFARLLEKFAMEVHIVDGDAEPLNWVERMLDILNAVGTAIASLPTGDERAQLMHKLALSVLGLSVTVRTDLVGEGLVPKLSLRNVEAGILSRFPVADLRDALLADFEVSGGAASVMQSYFDSLDFSLVDRKSLAETLRTKLVENGMLTPEVEAVLASGGTMPPSEASVSSPSAPTGGEVAEKYPPEKVVFGEGEKTTLAAQIMEELKAPAAAVMAPALLELMRHEESPVNHAALVARARSYMEYFLSQQDYE
;
A
#
# COMPACT_ATOMS: atom_id res chain seq x y z
N MET A 1 -5.92 24.86 51.56
CA MET A 1 -6.76 23.80 52.14
C MET A 1 -7.57 23.17 51.02
N ALA A 2 -7.07 22.07 50.45
CA ALA A 2 -7.82 21.20 49.55
C ALA A 2 -7.22 19.80 49.74
N SER A 3 -7.96 18.94 50.44
CA SER A 3 -7.57 17.56 50.74
C SER A 3 -8.01 16.66 49.58
N ALA A 4 -7.05 16.01 48.93
CA ALA A 4 -7.31 14.99 47.92
C ALA A 4 -7.65 13.67 48.62
N GLN A 5 -8.87 13.18 48.41
CA GLN A 5 -9.29 11.84 48.81
C GLN A 5 -8.82 10.84 47.74
N VAL A 6 -7.86 10.00 48.11
CA VAL A 6 -7.47 8.80 47.36
C VAL A 6 -8.51 7.72 47.67
N SER A 7 -9.32 7.39 46.66
CA SER A 7 -10.32 6.32 46.72
C SER A 7 -9.65 4.98 46.42
N ASP A 8 -9.46 4.19 47.47
CA ASP A 8 -8.88 2.86 47.43
C ASP A 8 -9.94 1.88 46.89
N ARG A 9 -9.89 1.58 45.59
CA ARG A 9 -10.73 0.54 44.96
C ARG A 9 -10.09 -0.82 45.21
N THR A 10 -10.51 -1.49 46.28
CA THR A 10 -10.29 -2.92 46.46
C THR A 10 -11.12 -3.70 45.43
N THR A 11 -10.48 -4.14 44.34
CA THR A 11 -11.06 -5.12 43.42
C THR A 11 -11.21 -6.46 44.13
N ASP A 12 -12.43 -7.01 44.08
CA ASP A 12 -12.79 -8.26 44.73
C ASP A 12 -12.10 -9.44 44.03
N PRO A 13 -11.13 -10.13 44.66
CA PRO A 13 -10.33 -11.18 44.04
C PRO A 13 -11.17 -12.42 43.64
N SER A 14 -12.43 -12.51 44.08
CA SER A 14 -13.35 -13.57 43.68
C SER A 14 -13.82 -13.44 42.22
N ALA A 15 -13.93 -12.22 41.67
CA ALA A 15 -14.37 -11.98 40.30
C ALA A 15 -13.28 -12.34 39.25
N GLU A 16 -12.01 -12.15 39.59
CA GLU A 16 -10.88 -12.51 38.72
C GLU A 16 -10.68 -14.04 38.63
N ALA A 17 -10.93 -14.75 39.73
CA ALA A 17 -10.83 -16.22 39.77
C ALA A 17 -11.92 -16.91 38.93
N GLU A 18 -13.16 -16.39 38.92
CA GLU A 18 -14.24 -16.92 38.07
C GLU A 18 -14.01 -16.65 36.58
N SER A 19 -13.37 -15.52 36.24
CA SER A 19 -13.01 -15.18 34.86
C SER A 19 -11.95 -16.16 34.31
N CYS A 20 -10.91 -16.46 35.09
CA CYS A 20 -9.86 -17.40 34.70
C CYS A 20 -10.38 -18.84 34.50
N ALA A 21 -11.31 -19.30 35.36
CA ALA A 21 -11.90 -20.64 35.24
C ALA A 21 -12.76 -20.80 33.98
N LYS A 22 -13.53 -19.76 33.61
CA LYS A 22 -14.33 -19.76 32.36
C LYS A 22 -13.45 -19.76 31.12
N MET A 23 -12.31 -19.05 31.15
CA MET A 23 -11.36 -19.02 30.02
C MET A 23 -10.73 -20.38 29.73
N ASN A 24 -10.35 -21.15 30.76
CA ASN A 24 -9.71 -22.46 30.57
C ASN A 24 -10.65 -23.51 29.96
N GLY A 25 -11.94 -23.48 30.32
CA GLY A 25 -12.94 -24.38 29.72
C GLY A 25 -13.17 -24.09 28.23
N SER A 26 -13.17 -22.81 27.84
CA SER A 26 -13.38 -22.39 26.45
C SER A 26 -12.26 -22.87 25.52
N ALA A 27 -11.00 -22.78 25.96
CA ALA A 27 -9.85 -23.20 25.16
C ALA A 27 -9.85 -24.71 24.86
N ALA A 28 -10.19 -25.55 25.82
CA ALA A 28 -10.25 -27.00 25.63
C ALA A 28 -11.36 -27.42 24.64
N ILE A 29 -12.51 -26.74 24.70
CA ILE A 29 -13.63 -26.94 23.78
C ILE A 29 -13.25 -26.51 22.36
N ALA A 30 -12.63 -25.34 22.23
CA ALA A 30 -12.14 -24.81 20.96
C ALA A 30 -11.10 -25.74 20.31
N ASP A 31 -10.16 -26.28 21.09
CA ASP A 31 -9.18 -27.26 20.61
C ASP A 31 -9.86 -28.56 20.13
N ALA A 32 -10.81 -29.09 20.89
CA ALA A 32 -11.59 -30.26 20.51
C ALA A 32 -12.38 -30.05 19.20
N LEU A 33 -12.97 -28.86 19.02
CA LEU A 33 -13.67 -28.48 17.80
C LEU A 33 -12.73 -28.49 16.59
N ILE A 34 -11.59 -27.79 16.68
CA ILE A 34 -10.61 -27.74 15.58
C ILE A 34 -10.03 -29.12 15.27
N MET A 35 -9.74 -29.93 16.28
CA MET A 35 -9.24 -31.29 16.06
C MET A 35 -10.28 -32.18 15.37
N SER A 36 -11.56 -32.04 15.70
CA SER A 36 -12.64 -32.71 14.99
C SER A 36 -12.75 -32.22 13.54
N PHE A 37 -12.60 -30.91 13.32
CA PHE A 37 -12.57 -30.31 11.99
C PHE A 37 -11.43 -30.87 11.12
N VAL A 38 -10.21 -30.93 11.66
CA VAL A 38 -9.04 -31.55 11.00
C VAL A 38 -9.32 -33.01 10.64
N LYS A 39 -9.90 -33.78 11.57
CA LYS A 39 -10.22 -35.20 11.37
C LYS A 39 -11.25 -35.37 10.25
N ALA A 40 -12.34 -34.60 10.26
CA ALA A 40 -13.37 -34.64 9.24
C ALA A 40 -12.82 -34.28 7.85
N LYS A 41 -12.02 -33.21 7.76
CA LYS A 41 -11.33 -32.81 6.52
C LYS A 41 -10.43 -33.92 5.98
N LYS A 42 -9.58 -34.51 6.84
CA LYS A 42 -8.65 -35.59 6.45
C LYS A 42 -9.40 -36.85 6.03
N ASN A 43 -10.44 -37.26 6.75
CA ASN A 43 -11.24 -38.43 6.38
C ASN A 43 -11.93 -38.24 5.03
N LEU A 44 -12.50 -37.07 4.76
CA LEU A 44 -13.12 -36.75 3.48
C LEU A 44 -12.12 -36.75 2.31
N MET A 45 -10.84 -36.45 2.58
CA MET A 45 -9.76 -36.52 1.60
C MET A 45 -9.30 -37.96 1.32
N LEU A 46 -9.26 -38.81 2.36
CA LEU A 46 -8.73 -40.18 2.28
C LEU A 46 -9.74 -41.22 1.82
N TYR A 47 -11.04 -40.97 2.04
CA TYR A 47 -12.11 -41.93 1.77
C TYR A 47 -13.19 -41.34 0.87
N PRO A 48 -13.90 -42.17 0.09
CA PRO A 48 -15.08 -41.73 -0.65
C PRO A 48 -16.13 -41.10 0.28
N ALA A 49 -16.89 -40.14 -0.24
CA ALA A 49 -17.87 -39.38 0.54
C ALA A 49 -19.05 -40.22 1.09
N SER A 50 -19.21 -41.47 0.63
CA SER A 50 -20.19 -42.45 1.11
C SER A 50 -19.65 -43.38 2.21
N ASN A 51 -18.36 -43.28 2.56
CA ASN A 51 -17.75 -44.14 3.57
C ASN A 51 -18.29 -43.77 4.97
N PRO A 52 -18.68 -44.77 5.80
CA PRO A 52 -19.20 -44.53 7.15
C PRO A 52 -18.24 -43.73 8.04
N VAL A 53 -16.92 -43.88 7.86
CA VAL A 53 -15.90 -43.13 8.63
C VAL A 53 -15.97 -41.62 8.36
N VAL A 54 -16.30 -41.22 7.13
CA VAL A 54 -16.48 -39.81 6.77
C VAL A 54 -17.73 -39.28 7.47
N ALA A 55 -18.84 -40.00 7.36
CA ALA A 55 -20.11 -39.62 7.97
C ALA A 55 -19.97 -39.47 9.50
N GLU A 56 -19.34 -40.45 10.16
CA GLU A 56 -19.09 -40.41 11.61
C GLU A 56 -18.22 -39.20 12.00
N SER A 57 -17.19 -38.87 11.22
CA SER A 57 -16.35 -37.69 11.53
C SER A 57 -17.07 -36.36 11.35
N ILE A 58 -17.96 -36.23 10.36
CA ILE A 58 -18.78 -35.02 10.19
C ILE A 58 -19.83 -34.92 11.30
N SER A 59 -20.49 -36.03 11.65
CA SER A 59 -21.44 -36.07 12.77
C SER A 59 -20.78 -35.68 14.10
N ASN A 60 -19.56 -36.16 14.36
CA ASN A 60 -18.81 -35.77 15.55
C ASN A 60 -18.46 -34.27 15.59
N LEU A 61 -18.17 -33.65 14.43
CA LEU A 61 -17.95 -32.21 14.33
C LEU A 61 -19.23 -31.42 14.65
N LEU A 62 -20.36 -31.84 14.07
CA LEU A 62 -21.67 -31.23 14.33
C LEU A 62 -22.10 -31.36 15.79
N ASP A 63 -21.92 -32.53 16.38
CA ASP A 63 -22.21 -32.78 17.79
C ASP A 63 -21.41 -31.82 18.70
N LEU A 64 -20.15 -31.54 18.37
CA LEU A 64 -19.34 -30.59 19.14
C LEU A 64 -19.80 -29.15 18.95
N LEU A 65 -20.18 -28.75 17.73
CA LEU A 65 -20.76 -27.43 17.46
C LEU A 65 -22.06 -27.25 18.26
N GLN A 66 -23.00 -28.19 18.12
CA GLN A 66 -24.31 -28.10 18.77
C GLN A 66 -24.22 -28.18 20.29
N ARG A 67 -23.44 -29.10 20.86
CA ARG A 67 -23.39 -29.26 22.32
C ARG A 67 -22.70 -28.11 23.04
N ASN A 68 -21.61 -27.61 22.47
CA ASN A 68 -20.78 -26.62 23.16
C ASN A 68 -21.13 -25.18 22.79
N PHE A 69 -21.70 -24.95 21.61
CA PHE A 69 -21.97 -23.62 21.09
C PHE A 69 -23.46 -23.35 20.82
N ALA A 70 -24.40 -24.21 21.25
CA ALA A 70 -25.85 -23.97 21.08
C ALA A 70 -26.38 -22.66 21.69
N LYS A 71 -25.67 -22.07 22.66
CA LYS A 71 -26.05 -20.79 23.27
C LYS A 71 -25.52 -19.57 22.51
N GLU A 72 -24.54 -19.79 21.64
CA GLU A 72 -23.95 -18.75 20.82
C GLU A 72 -24.70 -18.69 19.50
N ASN A 73 -24.90 -17.49 18.96
CA ASN A 73 -25.58 -17.34 17.68
C ASN A 73 -24.68 -17.81 16.52
N THR A 74 -23.37 -17.63 16.66
CA THR A 74 -22.37 -17.96 15.64
C THR A 74 -21.07 -18.40 16.29
N VAL A 75 -20.36 -19.33 15.63
CA VAL A 75 -18.98 -19.71 15.99
C VAL A 75 -18.04 -19.15 14.94
N GLU A 76 -17.11 -18.31 15.36
CA GLU A 76 -16.15 -17.64 14.49
C GLU A 76 -14.79 -18.32 14.58
N ILE A 77 -14.29 -18.82 13.45
CA ILE A 77 -12.95 -19.35 13.31
C ILE A 77 -12.14 -18.37 12.48
N TYR A 78 -11.19 -17.67 13.11
CA TYR A 78 -10.25 -16.80 12.41
C TYR A 78 -8.97 -17.57 12.10
N ALA A 79 -8.54 -17.51 10.84
CA ALA A 79 -7.31 -18.11 10.36
C ALA A 79 -6.29 -17.02 10.02
N GLU A 80 -5.18 -16.99 10.76
CA GLU A 80 -3.99 -16.22 10.42
C GLU A 80 -2.98 -17.13 9.69
N LYS A 81 -1.74 -16.67 9.47
CA LYS A 81 -0.72 -17.48 8.79
C LYS A 81 -0.31 -18.70 9.62
N ASP A 82 -0.12 -18.54 10.93
CA ASP A 82 0.41 -19.56 11.84
C ASP A 82 -0.53 -19.89 13.02
N ARG A 83 -1.64 -19.16 13.17
CA ARG A 83 -2.54 -19.24 14.32
C ARG A 83 -4.01 -19.30 13.91
N LEU A 84 -4.76 -20.13 14.63
CA LEU A 84 -6.22 -20.17 14.55
C LEU A 84 -6.79 -19.64 15.85
N SER A 85 -7.85 -18.84 15.80
CA SER A 85 -8.65 -18.54 16.98
C SER A 85 -10.11 -18.96 16.76
N VAL A 86 -10.75 -19.40 17.84
CA VAL A 86 -12.18 -19.71 17.86
C VAL A 86 -12.83 -18.79 18.88
N ASN A 87 -13.74 -17.93 18.42
CA ASN A 87 -14.39 -16.90 19.25
C ASN A 87 -13.39 -16.08 20.07
N GLY A 88 -12.26 -15.70 19.45
CA GLY A 88 -11.18 -14.93 20.09
C GLY A 88 -10.20 -15.74 20.94
N VAL A 89 -10.44 -17.05 21.15
CA VAL A 89 -9.50 -17.92 21.88
C VAL A 89 -8.48 -18.49 20.90
N PHE A 90 -7.23 -18.03 20.99
CA PHE A 90 -6.13 -18.53 20.16
C PHE A 90 -5.75 -19.97 20.51
N LEU A 91 -5.54 -20.78 19.48
CA LEU A 91 -5.17 -22.18 19.53
C LEU A 91 -3.82 -22.42 18.86
N GLY A 92 -3.19 -23.55 19.17
CA GLY A 92 -2.16 -24.11 18.29
C GLY A 92 -0.72 -23.64 18.50
N ALA A 93 -0.37 -22.97 19.60
CA ALA A 93 1.02 -22.58 19.89
C ALA A 93 2.03 -23.76 19.83
N GLY A 94 1.58 -25.01 20.01
CA GLY A 94 2.43 -26.20 19.91
C GLY A 94 1.88 -27.36 19.05
N ASN A 95 0.70 -27.26 18.45
CA ASN A 95 0.09 -28.39 17.73
C ASN A 95 0.30 -28.27 16.21
N ALA A 96 1.20 -29.11 15.67
CA ALA A 96 1.55 -29.12 14.24
C ALA A 96 0.34 -29.32 13.32
N LYS A 97 -0.69 -30.08 13.75
CA LYS A 97 -1.90 -30.34 12.95
C LYS A 97 -2.77 -29.09 12.81
N ILE A 98 -2.84 -28.27 13.85
CA ILE A 98 -3.59 -27.00 13.84
C ILE A 98 -2.88 -26.01 12.94
N ARG A 99 -1.54 -25.92 13.04
CA ARG A 99 -0.73 -25.09 12.15
C ARG A 99 -0.86 -25.50 10.68
N GLU A 100 -0.87 -26.81 10.39
CA GLU A 100 -1.11 -27.35 9.05
C GLU A 100 -2.49 -26.93 8.51
N LEU A 101 -3.54 -27.01 9.34
CA LEU A 101 -4.87 -26.55 8.96
C LEU A 101 -4.89 -25.04 8.70
N CYS A 102 -4.26 -24.25 9.57
CA CYS A 102 -4.15 -22.80 9.48
C CYS A 102 -3.54 -22.37 8.14
N LEU A 103 -2.35 -22.87 7.83
CA LEU A 103 -1.67 -22.64 6.56
C LEU A 103 -2.51 -23.11 5.36
N SER A 104 -3.21 -24.24 5.51
CA SER A 104 -4.09 -24.77 4.45
C SER A 104 -5.29 -23.85 4.18
N LEU A 105 -5.85 -23.19 5.19
CA LEU A 105 -6.95 -22.24 5.05
C LEU A 105 -6.43 -20.90 4.48
N TYR A 106 -5.32 -20.41 5.02
CA TYR A 106 -4.68 -19.17 4.58
C TYR A 106 -4.28 -19.22 3.10
N ARG A 107 -3.63 -20.32 2.64
CA ARG A 107 -3.29 -20.53 1.21
C ARG A 107 -4.50 -20.60 0.28
N ARG A 108 -5.70 -20.79 0.82
CA ARG A 108 -6.97 -20.79 0.06
C ARG A 108 -7.69 -19.45 0.15
N GLY A 109 -7.04 -18.43 0.69
CA GLY A 109 -7.58 -17.10 0.87
C GLY A 109 -8.63 -17.00 1.98
N VAL A 110 -8.69 -17.95 2.91
CA VAL A 110 -9.70 -17.93 4.00
C VAL A 110 -9.17 -17.11 5.17
N LYS A 111 -9.83 -15.99 5.50
CA LYS A 111 -9.55 -15.14 6.67
C LYS A 111 -10.37 -15.55 7.88
N LYS A 112 -11.68 -15.71 7.68
CA LYS A 112 -12.65 -15.99 8.74
C LYS A 112 -13.68 -16.98 8.24
N ILE A 113 -14.08 -17.92 9.09
CA ILE A 113 -15.20 -18.82 8.86
C ILE A 113 -16.20 -18.58 9.99
N ILE A 114 -17.44 -18.26 9.64
CA ILE A 114 -18.54 -18.07 10.59
C ILE A 114 -19.49 -19.23 10.41
N PHE A 115 -19.66 -20.04 11.46
CA PHE A 115 -20.61 -21.15 11.50
C PHE A 115 -21.87 -20.74 12.23
N ASP A 116 -23.02 -21.13 11.68
CA ASP A 116 -24.24 -21.33 12.45
C ASP A 116 -24.13 -22.70 13.17
N PRO A 117 -24.30 -22.80 14.50
CA PRO A 117 -24.34 -24.08 15.21
C PRO A 117 -25.38 -25.06 14.67
N ALA A 118 -26.43 -24.58 13.98
CA ALA A 118 -27.45 -25.37 13.31
C ALA A 118 -27.10 -25.78 11.87
N ILE A 119 -25.86 -25.59 11.41
CA ILE A 119 -25.40 -26.00 10.08
C ILE A 119 -25.71 -27.48 9.81
N SER A 120 -26.22 -27.77 8.61
CA SER A 120 -26.59 -29.12 8.24
C SER A 120 -25.38 -30.01 7.93
N PHE A 121 -25.60 -31.32 7.96
CA PHE A 121 -24.60 -32.30 7.55
C PHE A 121 -24.13 -32.12 6.11
N GLU A 122 -25.05 -31.87 5.18
CA GLU A 122 -24.72 -31.67 3.77
C GLU A 122 -23.93 -30.38 3.55
N GLU A 123 -24.29 -29.28 4.20
CA GLU A 123 -23.50 -28.02 4.11
C GLU A 123 -22.09 -28.18 4.67
N THR A 124 -21.97 -28.85 5.82
CA THR A 124 -20.65 -29.14 6.43
C THR A 124 -19.79 -29.98 5.49
N LYS A 125 -20.38 -30.99 4.85
CA LYS A 125 -19.71 -31.81 3.85
C LYS A 125 -19.27 -31.01 2.62
N ILE A 126 -20.12 -30.11 2.12
CA ILE A 126 -19.76 -29.23 1.00
C ILE A 126 -18.61 -28.31 1.41
N LEU A 127 -18.68 -27.67 2.58
CA LEU A 127 -17.63 -26.80 3.09
C LEU A 127 -16.27 -27.50 3.18
N LEU A 128 -16.25 -28.69 3.79
CA LEU A 128 -15.04 -29.51 3.90
C LEU A 128 -14.51 -29.96 2.52
N THR A 129 -15.41 -30.19 1.55
CA THR A 129 -15.03 -30.50 0.16
C THR A 129 -14.34 -29.29 -0.48
N LEU A 130 -14.88 -28.09 -0.31
CA LEU A 130 -14.26 -26.86 -0.81
C LEU A 130 -12.87 -26.64 -0.21
N PHE A 131 -12.67 -26.90 1.08
CA PHE A 131 -11.34 -26.80 1.71
C PHE A 131 -10.35 -27.90 1.30
N ASN A 132 -10.81 -28.95 0.62
CA ASN A 132 -9.95 -29.96 0.01
C ASN A 132 -9.65 -29.69 -1.47
N MET A 133 -10.31 -28.71 -2.10
CA MET A 133 -9.96 -28.25 -3.45
C MET A 133 -8.55 -27.65 -3.47
N LYS A 134 -7.91 -27.68 -4.64
CA LYS A 134 -6.61 -27.05 -4.84
C LYS A 134 -6.75 -25.52 -4.90
N PRO A 135 -5.79 -24.74 -4.39
CA PRO A 135 -5.85 -23.27 -4.43
C PRO A 135 -6.09 -22.70 -5.83
N GLU A 136 -5.50 -23.32 -6.86
CA GLU A 136 -5.62 -22.85 -8.25
C GLU A 136 -7.04 -23.02 -8.79
N GLU A 137 -7.76 -24.06 -8.35
CA GLU A 137 -9.16 -24.29 -8.74
C GLU A 137 -10.11 -23.30 -8.04
N ILE A 138 -9.79 -22.94 -6.80
CA ILE A 138 -10.52 -21.92 -6.03
C ILE A 138 -10.34 -20.55 -6.69
N ALA A 139 -9.11 -20.19 -7.04
CA ALA A 139 -8.80 -18.95 -7.75
C ALA A 139 -9.52 -18.87 -9.11
N LYS A 140 -9.45 -19.92 -9.92
CA LYS A 140 -10.17 -20.01 -11.21
C LYS A 140 -11.68 -19.86 -11.08
N SER A 141 -12.23 -20.23 -9.94
CA SER A 141 -13.67 -20.10 -9.65
C SER A 141 -14.04 -18.69 -9.17
N GLY A 142 -13.07 -17.79 -9.02
CA GLY A 142 -13.24 -16.43 -8.53
C GLY A 142 -13.31 -16.32 -7.01
N GLY A 143 -12.61 -17.20 -6.29
CA GLY A 143 -12.50 -17.16 -4.82
C GLY A 143 -13.36 -18.20 -4.09
N ILE A 144 -13.00 -18.46 -2.83
CA ILE A 144 -13.68 -19.42 -1.96
C ILE A 144 -15.07 -18.91 -1.52
N GLY A 145 -15.20 -17.60 -1.28
CA GLY A 145 -16.45 -16.92 -0.95
C GLY A 145 -17.45 -16.92 -2.11
N LYS A 146 -16.98 -16.89 -3.36
CA LYS A 146 -17.86 -17.09 -4.52
C LYS A 146 -18.30 -18.54 -4.63
N LEU A 147 -17.40 -19.49 -4.42
CA LEU A 147 -17.71 -20.93 -4.44
C LEU A 147 -18.73 -21.33 -3.37
N THR A 148 -18.60 -20.82 -2.14
CA THR A 148 -19.56 -21.11 -1.06
C THR A 148 -20.96 -20.60 -1.39
N LYS A 149 -21.07 -19.36 -1.92
CA LYS A 149 -22.34 -18.80 -2.41
C LYS A 149 -22.94 -19.60 -3.56
N CYS A 150 -22.14 -19.96 -4.56
CA CYS A 150 -22.60 -20.76 -5.71
C CYS A 150 -23.08 -22.16 -5.32
N ARG A 151 -22.58 -22.71 -4.21
CA ARG A 151 -22.99 -24.02 -3.68
C ARG A 151 -24.18 -23.93 -2.71
N GLY A 152 -24.69 -22.73 -2.43
CA GLY A 152 -25.84 -22.51 -1.57
C GLY A 152 -25.57 -22.81 -0.10
N LEU A 153 -24.35 -22.55 0.40
CA LEU A 153 -24.09 -22.62 1.85
C LEU A 153 -24.80 -21.45 2.53
N ILE A 154 -25.66 -21.76 3.49
CA ILE A 154 -26.39 -20.78 4.30
C ILE A 154 -25.87 -20.82 5.74
N GLY A 155 -25.66 -22.02 6.29
CA GLY A 155 -25.18 -22.23 7.67
C GLY A 155 -23.69 -21.95 7.88
N ALA A 156 -22.95 -21.53 6.85
CA ALA A 156 -21.58 -21.07 6.99
C ALA A 156 -21.26 -19.93 6.02
N VAL A 157 -20.56 -18.91 6.54
CA VAL A 157 -20.03 -17.79 5.76
C VAL A 157 -18.50 -17.85 5.82
N VAL A 158 -17.85 -17.66 4.67
CA VAL A 158 -16.39 -17.61 4.57
C VAL A 158 -16.00 -16.23 4.08
N GLU A 159 -15.24 -15.50 4.89
CA GLU A 159 -14.64 -14.22 4.52
C GLU A 159 -13.25 -14.45 3.94
N GLU A 160 -12.98 -13.79 2.82
CA GLU A 160 -11.71 -13.89 2.13
C GLU A 160 -10.67 -12.93 2.71
N THR A 161 -9.39 -13.28 2.59
CA THR A 161 -8.30 -12.34 2.81
C THR A 161 -8.23 -11.44 1.59
N GLY A 162 -8.68 -10.19 1.70
CA GLY A 162 -8.68 -9.22 0.60
C GLY A 162 -7.30 -8.99 -0.03
N ASP A 163 -6.24 -9.30 0.71
CA ASP A 163 -4.85 -9.00 0.34
C ASP A 163 -4.12 -10.20 -0.30
N LEU A 164 -4.74 -11.38 -0.34
CA LEU A 164 -4.21 -12.53 -1.03
C LEU A 164 -4.86 -12.64 -2.42
N ALA A 165 -4.42 -11.80 -3.35
CA ALA A 165 -4.47 -12.18 -4.75
C ALA A 165 -3.77 -13.54 -4.85
N VAL A 166 -4.54 -14.60 -5.08
CA VAL A 166 -3.97 -15.94 -5.30
C VAL A 166 -3.01 -15.79 -6.46
N VAL A 167 -1.71 -15.79 -6.13
CA VAL A 167 -0.62 -15.71 -7.10
C VAL A 167 -0.90 -16.80 -8.11
N ASP A 168 -1.30 -16.38 -9.32
CA ASP A 168 -1.61 -17.27 -10.42
C ASP A 168 -0.44 -18.24 -10.57
N GLY A 169 -0.77 -19.53 -10.67
CA GLY A 169 0.15 -20.66 -10.57
C GLY A 169 1.15 -20.80 -11.72
N GLY A 170 1.92 -19.75 -12.00
CA GLY A 170 3.25 -19.84 -12.60
C GLY A 170 4.24 -20.20 -11.50
N GLY A 171 4.31 -21.50 -11.19
CA GLY A 171 5.30 -22.01 -10.25
C GLY A 171 6.72 -21.65 -10.70
N LEU A 172 7.37 -20.75 -9.97
CA LEU A 172 8.82 -20.73 -9.86
C LEU A 172 9.22 -21.98 -9.06
N SER A 173 9.43 -23.10 -9.76
CA SER A 173 10.25 -24.18 -9.20
C SER A 173 11.69 -23.70 -9.20
N VAL A 174 12.12 -23.10 -8.09
CA VAL A 174 13.53 -22.82 -7.86
C VAL A 174 14.23 -24.18 -7.70
N SER A 175 15.27 -24.41 -8.51
CA SER A 175 16.11 -25.61 -8.44
C SER A 175 16.66 -25.78 -7.02
N ASP A 176 16.75 -27.03 -6.53
CA ASP A 176 17.26 -27.39 -5.18
C ASP A 176 18.67 -26.84 -4.88
N ASP A 177 19.39 -26.35 -5.88
CA ASP A 177 20.73 -25.76 -5.75
C ASP A 177 20.76 -24.30 -5.24
N VAL A 178 19.62 -23.64 -4.99
CA VAL A 178 19.56 -22.23 -4.51
C VAL A 178 19.03 -22.10 -3.06
N MET A 179 18.67 -23.21 -2.42
CA MET A 179 18.08 -23.22 -1.07
C MET A 179 18.91 -22.55 0.05
N PRO A 180 20.26 -22.56 0.10
CA PRO A 180 20.97 -21.98 1.24
C PRO A 180 21.02 -20.43 1.26
N GLU A 181 20.56 -19.73 0.21
CA GLU A 181 20.51 -18.25 0.19
C GLU A 181 19.08 -17.68 0.41
N ILE A 182 18.04 -18.52 0.33
CA ILE A 182 16.63 -18.09 0.41
C ILE A 182 16.06 -18.15 1.84
N GLU A 183 16.65 -18.91 2.76
CA GLU A 183 16.22 -18.93 4.17
C GLU A 183 16.30 -17.54 4.84
N GLY A 184 17.15 -16.63 4.31
CA GLY A 184 17.19 -15.22 4.74
C GLY A 184 16.10 -14.33 4.12
N LEU A 185 15.54 -14.70 2.97
CA LEU A 185 14.51 -13.94 2.25
C LEU A 185 13.09 -14.35 2.68
N GLU A 186 12.85 -15.62 2.99
CA GLU A 186 11.60 -16.05 3.65
C GLU A 186 11.42 -15.36 5.01
N ALA A 187 12.52 -15.07 5.72
CA ALA A 187 12.50 -14.26 6.93
C ALA A 187 12.06 -12.80 6.66
N ILE A 188 12.36 -12.23 5.48
CA ILE A 188 11.95 -10.87 5.11
C ILE A 188 10.44 -10.84 4.76
N GLU A 189 9.93 -11.86 4.08
CA GLU A 189 8.48 -12.03 3.87
C GLU A 189 7.73 -12.29 5.19
N LEU A 190 8.33 -13.04 6.12
CA LEU A 190 7.80 -13.25 7.48
C LEU A 190 7.84 -11.98 8.34
N LEU A 191 8.80 -11.09 8.12
CA LEU A 191 8.87 -9.78 8.78
C LEU A 191 7.88 -8.77 8.19
N ALA A 192 7.50 -8.91 6.92
CA ALA A 192 6.53 -8.04 6.25
C ALA A 192 5.06 -8.37 6.59
N ASP A 193 4.77 -9.52 7.20
CA ASP A 193 3.40 -9.92 7.59
C ASP A 193 3.17 -9.63 9.10
N GLY A 194 2.70 -8.41 9.41
CA GLY A 194 2.21 -8.01 10.74
C GLY A 194 2.34 -6.50 11.01
N GLU A 195 1.61 -5.96 12.01
CA GLU A 195 1.66 -4.53 12.40
C GLU A 195 3.07 -4.04 12.84
N ARG A 196 4.00 -4.97 13.16
CA ARG A 196 5.42 -4.65 13.42
C ARG A 196 6.30 -4.69 12.17
N GLY A 197 5.72 -5.03 11.01
CA GLY A 197 6.44 -5.21 9.75
C GLY A 197 6.90 -3.90 9.13
N LEU A 198 6.15 -2.82 9.29
CA LEU A 198 6.55 -1.49 8.83
C LEU A 198 7.78 -0.96 9.59
N GLU A 199 7.83 -1.13 10.92
CA GLU A 199 9.05 -0.82 11.69
C GLU A 199 10.22 -1.72 11.30
N SER A 200 9.94 -2.97 10.92
CA SER A 200 10.95 -3.95 10.52
C SER A 200 11.49 -3.68 9.12
N LEU A 201 10.64 -3.30 8.16
CA LEU A 201 11.02 -2.88 6.82
C LEU A 201 11.74 -1.54 6.89
N ASN A 202 11.26 -0.58 7.69
CA ASN A 202 12.04 0.61 8.01
C ASN A 202 13.40 0.22 8.61
N ARG A 203 13.52 -0.76 9.52
CA ARG A 203 14.84 -1.23 9.99
C ARG A 203 15.68 -1.92 8.91
N VAL A 204 15.05 -2.60 7.95
CA VAL A 204 15.74 -3.25 6.81
C VAL A 204 16.27 -2.21 5.83
N PHE A 205 15.54 -1.10 5.59
CA PHE A 205 15.91 -0.06 4.64
C PHE A 205 16.69 1.11 5.24
N ILE A 206 16.51 1.44 6.52
CA ILE A 206 16.95 2.72 7.11
C ILE A 206 18.38 2.70 7.68
N ARG A 207 19.08 1.56 7.75
CA ARG A 207 20.47 1.57 8.26
C ARG A 207 21.44 0.68 7.50
N VAL A 208 21.53 0.85 6.19
CA VAL A 208 22.80 0.52 5.52
C VAL A 208 23.77 1.67 5.78
N GLU A 209 24.37 1.68 6.97
CA GLU A 209 25.44 2.64 7.29
C GLU A 209 26.63 2.41 6.36
N LYS A 210 27.37 3.46 6.04
CA LYS A 210 28.57 3.37 5.20
C LYS A 210 29.56 2.39 5.83
N GLY A 211 29.71 1.20 5.23
CA GLY A 211 30.58 0.13 5.72
C GLY A 211 29.85 -1.07 6.34
N ASP A 212 28.51 -1.05 6.43
CA ASP A 212 27.73 -2.23 6.81
C ASP A 212 27.70 -3.27 5.67
N LEU A 213 28.68 -4.18 5.70
CA LEU A 213 28.79 -5.27 4.74
C LEU A 213 27.59 -6.22 4.75
N GLU A 214 26.90 -6.36 5.88
CA GLU A 214 25.75 -7.26 5.99
C GLU A 214 24.51 -6.62 5.37
N GLY A 215 24.25 -5.35 5.67
CA GLY A 215 23.22 -4.54 5.02
C GLY A 215 23.39 -4.51 3.49
N ILE A 216 24.62 -4.31 3.01
CA ILE A 216 24.91 -4.36 1.56
C ILE A 216 24.63 -5.74 0.95
N LYS A 217 24.99 -6.84 1.65
CA LYS A 217 24.70 -8.20 1.17
C LYS A 217 23.19 -8.45 1.08
N ARG A 218 22.42 -8.03 2.08
CA ARG A 218 20.96 -8.14 2.09
C ARG A 218 20.34 -7.30 0.98
N LEU A 219 20.80 -6.08 0.80
CA LEU A 219 20.36 -5.22 -0.30
C LEU A 219 20.65 -5.86 -1.66
N ARG A 220 21.84 -6.44 -1.83
CA ARG A 220 22.20 -7.17 -3.04
C ARG A 220 21.24 -8.33 -3.28
N ALA A 221 21.00 -9.17 -2.28
CA ALA A 221 20.07 -10.30 -2.38
C ALA A 221 18.65 -9.84 -2.73
N LEU A 222 18.17 -8.76 -2.12
CA LEU A 222 16.84 -8.19 -2.40
C LEU A 222 16.72 -7.69 -3.83
N LEU A 223 17.72 -6.94 -4.30
CA LEU A 223 17.75 -6.42 -5.67
C LEU A 223 18.11 -7.49 -6.71
N GLN A 224 18.55 -8.70 -6.35
CA GLN A 224 18.74 -9.79 -7.32
C GLN A 224 17.43 -10.20 -8.00
N SER A 225 16.29 -9.97 -7.34
CA SER A 225 14.94 -10.27 -7.83
C SER A 225 14.08 -9.00 -7.87
N PRO A 226 14.19 -8.18 -8.93
CA PRO A 226 13.47 -6.92 -9.05
C PRO A 226 11.96 -7.04 -8.83
N GLU A 227 11.36 -8.15 -9.24
CA GLU A 227 9.92 -8.41 -9.11
C GLU A 227 9.49 -8.56 -7.64
N LEU A 228 10.33 -9.17 -6.80
CA LEU A 228 10.08 -9.28 -5.37
C LEU A 228 10.20 -7.91 -4.70
N PHE A 229 11.22 -7.14 -5.08
CA PHE A 229 11.40 -5.80 -4.55
C PHE A 229 10.26 -4.86 -4.96
N ALA A 230 9.77 -4.96 -6.20
CA ALA A 230 8.59 -4.25 -6.68
C ALA A 230 7.35 -4.55 -5.82
N ARG A 231 7.07 -5.84 -5.57
CA ARG A 231 5.94 -6.26 -4.73
C ARG A 231 6.03 -5.73 -3.30
N LEU A 232 7.24 -5.67 -2.73
CA LEU A 232 7.45 -5.11 -1.40
C LEU A 232 7.18 -3.60 -1.37
N LEU A 233 7.66 -2.85 -2.36
CA LEU A 233 7.37 -1.43 -2.50
C LEU A 233 5.87 -1.17 -2.68
N GLU A 234 5.20 -2.01 -3.47
CA GLU A 234 3.75 -1.89 -3.70
C GLU A 234 2.93 -2.21 -2.44
N LYS A 235 3.30 -3.26 -1.70
CA LYS A 235 2.70 -3.55 -0.39
C LYS A 235 2.86 -2.36 0.56
N PHE A 236 4.04 -1.76 0.58
CA PHE A 236 4.32 -0.57 1.39
C PHE A 236 3.45 0.62 0.99
N ALA A 237 3.24 0.86 -0.31
CA ALA A 237 2.34 1.90 -0.78
C ALA A 237 0.88 1.68 -0.33
N MET A 238 0.40 0.42 -0.37
CA MET A 238 -0.97 0.09 0.03
C MET A 238 -1.21 0.17 1.55
N GLU A 239 -0.25 -0.26 2.38
CA GLU A 239 -0.40 -0.29 3.84
C GLU A 239 -0.51 1.10 4.48
N VAL A 240 0.02 2.16 3.83
CA VAL A 240 -0.07 3.54 4.34
C VAL A 240 -1.51 4.04 4.45
N HIS A 241 -2.44 3.46 3.69
CA HIS A 241 -3.85 3.84 3.71
C HIS A 241 -4.64 3.32 4.92
N ILE A 242 -4.09 2.43 5.75
CA ILE A 242 -4.86 1.68 6.76
C ILE A 242 -4.66 2.20 8.19
N VAL A 243 -3.80 3.21 8.42
CA VAL A 243 -3.56 3.72 9.78
C VAL A 243 -4.69 4.69 10.19
N ASP A 244 -5.75 4.12 10.76
CA ASP A 244 -6.87 4.84 11.38
C ASP A 244 -6.39 5.70 12.57
N GLY A 245 -6.48 7.03 12.45
CA GLY A 245 -6.45 7.96 13.59
C GLY A 245 -5.61 9.22 13.39
N ASP A 246 -6.28 10.32 13.02
CA ASP A 246 -5.91 11.74 13.18
C ASP A 246 -4.54 12.27 12.69
N ALA A 247 -3.62 11.44 12.19
CA ALA A 247 -2.42 11.90 11.51
C ALA A 247 -2.77 12.23 10.04
N GLU A 248 -2.33 13.39 9.54
CA GLU A 248 -2.40 13.67 8.10
C GLU A 248 -1.82 12.48 7.34
N PRO A 249 -2.53 11.94 6.32
CA PRO A 249 -2.06 10.79 5.58
C PRO A 249 -0.71 11.15 4.97
N LEU A 250 0.36 10.60 5.55
CA LEU A 250 1.71 10.83 5.04
C LEU A 250 1.69 10.41 3.57
N ASN A 251 2.13 11.30 2.68
CA ASN A 251 2.19 11.00 1.26
C ASN A 251 3.08 9.76 1.06
N TRP A 252 2.48 8.66 0.64
CA TRP A 252 3.19 7.39 0.43
C TRP A 252 4.30 7.54 -0.62
N VAL A 253 4.13 8.46 -1.58
CA VAL A 253 5.15 8.81 -2.59
C VAL A 253 6.42 9.31 -1.89
N GLU A 254 6.31 10.23 -0.93
CA GLU A 254 7.47 10.76 -0.21
C GLU A 254 8.21 9.65 0.54
N ARG A 255 7.48 8.77 1.22
CA ARG A 255 8.10 7.64 1.92
C ARG A 255 8.81 6.67 0.97
N MET A 256 8.21 6.37 -0.18
CA MET A 256 8.88 5.53 -1.16
C MET A 256 10.12 6.20 -1.74
N LEU A 257 10.09 7.52 -1.97
CA LEU A 257 11.28 8.26 -2.36
C LEU A 257 12.38 8.17 -1.30
N ASP A 258 12.04 8.23 -0.01
CA ASP A 258 13.01 8.05 1.07
C ASP A 258 13.64 6.65 1.03
N ILE A 259 12.84 5.60 0.79
CA ILE A 259 13.34 4.23 0.63
C ILE A 259 14.26 4.13 -0.60
N LEU A 260 13.83 4.65 -1.75
CA LEU A 260 14.62 4.63 -2.98
C LEU A 260 15.93 5.41 -2.81
N ASN A 261 15.90 6.55 -2.13
CA ASN A 261 17.08 7.36 -1.85
C ASN A 261 18.04 6.68 -0.87
N ALA A 262 17.52 6.02 0.17
CA ALA A 262 18.34 5.20 1.07
C ALA A 262 19.03 4.06 0.31
N VAL A 263 18.28 3.33 -0.52
CA VAL A 263 18.80 2.24 -1.36
C VAL A 263 19.83 2.76 -2.36
N GLY A 264 19.55 3.84 -3.07
CA GLY A 264 20.47 4.40 -4.05
C GLY A 264 21.72 5.01 -3.42
N THR A 265 21.64 5.56 -2.20
CA THR A 265 22.82 5.99 -1.42
C THR A 265 23.68 4.78 -1.04
N ALA A 266 23.06 3.67 -0.63
CA ALA A 266 23.76 2.42 -0.36
C ALA A 266 24.44 1.88 -1.63
N ILE A 267 23.76 1.88 -2.78
CA ILE A 267 24.34 1.51 -4.08
C ILE A 267 25.54 2.42 -4.40
N ALA A 268 25.41 3.74 -4.26
CA ALA A 268 26.48 4.69 -4.55
C ALA A 268 27.76 4.45 -3.73
N SER A 269 27.63 3.86 -2.54
CA SER A 269 28.75 3.52 -1.64
C SER A 269 29.56 2.30 -2.05
N LEU A 270 29.11 1.51 -3.04
CA LEU A 270 29.80 0.30 -3.49
C LEU A 270 31.12 0.62 -4.23
N PRO A 271 32.13 -0.26 -4.12
CA PRO A 271 33.48 0.03 -4.58
C PRO A 271 33.65 0.00 -6.11
N THR A 272 32.89 -0.84 -6.82
CA THR A 272 33.07 -1.05 -8.27
C THR A 272 32.00 -0.29 -9.07
N GLY A 273 32.39 0.30 -10.20
CA GLY A 273 31.46 1.02 -11.09
C GLY A 273 30.41 0.09 -11.71
N ASP A 274 30.83 -1.09 -12.16
CA ASP A 274 29.96 -2.05 -12.83
C ASP A 274 28.87 -2.59 -11.90
N GLU A 275 29.21 -2.90 -10.65
CA GLU A 275 28.23 -3.38 -9.68
C GLU A 275 27.20 -2.30 -9.34
N ARG A 276 27.64 -1.03 -9.23
CA ARG A 276 26.74 0.12 -9.04
C ARG A 276 25.75 0.24 -10.18
N ALA A 277 26.22 0.16 -11.42
CA ALA A 277 25.37 0.21 -12.60
C ALA A 277 24.38 -0.96 -12.66
N GLN A 278 24.83 -2.17 -12.34
CA GLN A 278 23.97 -3.36 -12.31
C GLN A 278 22.87 -3.27 -11.25
N LEU A 279 23.20 -2.89 -10.02
CA LEU A 279 22.20 -2.75 -8.96
C LEU A 279 21.25 -1.58 -9.19
N MET A 280 21.74 -0.45 -9.73
CA MET A 280 20.88 0.65 -10.14
C MET A 280 19.90 0.23 -11.24
N HIS A 281 20.36 -0.57 -12.21
CA HIS A 281 19.49 -1.11 -13.24
C HIS A 281 18.40 -2.01 -12.64
N LYS A 282 18.75 -2.89 -11.69
CA LYS A 282 17.76 -3.74 -11.00
C LYS A 282 16.79 -2.95 -10.13
N LEU A 283 17.26 -1.88 -9.47
CA LEU A 283 16.40 -0.94 -8.77
C LEU A 283 15.38 -0.31 -9.74
N ALA A 284 15.83 0.16 -10.90
CA ALA A 284 14.95 0.72 -11.92
C ALA A 284 13.94 -0.31 -12.45
N LEU A 285 14.36 -1.54 -12.70
CA LEU A 285 13.44 -2.64 -13.08
C LEU A 285 12.40 -2.91 -11.99
N SER A 286 12.76 -2.75 -10.72
CA SER A 286 11.82 -2.92 -9.61
C SER A 286 10.75 -1.82 -9.63
N VAL A 287 11.14 -0.56 -9.87
CA VAL A 287 10.18 0.55 -10.02
C VAL A 287 9.29 0.34 -11.27
N LEU A 288 9.85 -0.16 -12.37
CA LEU A 288 9.08 -0.53 -13.56
C LEU A 288 8.11 -1.70 -13.29
N GLY A 289 8.46 -2.61 -12.38
CA GLY A 289 7.64 -3.75 -12.00
C GLY A 289 6.44 -3.42 -11.10
N LEU A 290 6.34 -2.18 -10.59
CA LEU A 290 5.18 -1.71 -9.83
C LEU A 290 3.91 -1.69 -10.70
N SER A 291 2.73 -1.76 -10.08
CA SER A 291 1.48 -1.52 -10.80
C SER A 291 1.46 -0.14 -11.45
N VAL A 292 0.68 -0.04 -12.53
CA VAL A 292 0.61 1.18 -13.36
C VAL A 292 0.19 2.40 -12.54
N THR A 293 -0.71 2.26 -11.58
CA THR A 293 -1.17 3.36 -10.72
C THR A 293 -0.04 3.83 -9.81
N VAL A 294 0.51 2.93 -8.99
CA VAL A 294 1.60 3.23 -8.04
C VAL A 294 2.83 3.78 -8.78
N ARG A 295 3.15 3.22 -9.94
CA ARG A 295 4.26 3.67 -10.76
C ARG A 295 4.02 5.07 -11.33
N THR A 296 2.84 5.34 -11.88
CA THR A 296 2.51 6.65 -12.47
C THR A 296 2.61 7.74 -11.41
N ASP A 297 2.03 7.51 -10.23
CA ASP A 297 2.03 8.49 -9.15
C ASP A 297 3.44 8.70 -8.57
N LEU A 298 4.19 7.61 -8.31
CA LEU A 298 5.58 7.71 -7.85
C LEU A 298 6.47 8.47 -8.84
N VAL A 299 6.31 8.18 -10.13
CA VAL A 299 7.15 8.80 -11.16
C VAL A 299 6.76 10.26 -11.35
N GLY A 300 5.46 10.55 -11.50
CA GLY A 300 4.93 11.89 -11.74
C GLY A 300 5.06 12.82 -10.55
N GLU A 301 4.57 12.41 -9.38
CA GLU A 301 4.59 13.26 -8.18
C GLU A 301 5.94 13.20 -7.44
N GLY A 302 6.73 12.16 -7.68
CA GLY A 302 7.95 11.90 -6.90
C GLY A 302 9.26 12.06 -7.66
N LEU A 303 9.52 11.18 -8.63
CA LEU A 303 10.84 11.09 -9.29
C LEU A 303 11.11 12.25 -10.25
N VAL A 304 10.13 12.64 -11.07
CA VAL A 304 10.29 13.71 -12.07
C VAL A 304 10.51 15.09 -11.44
N PRO A 305 9.73 15.52 -10.42
CA PRO A 305 9.91 16.84 -9.80
C PRO A 305 11.29 17.00 -9.13
N LYS A 306 11.90 15.88 -8.69
CA LYS A 306 13.22 15.85 -8.03
C LYS A 306 14.39 15.59 -8.97
N LEU A 307 14.15 15.49 -10.28
CA LEU A 307 15.17 15.11 -11.26
C LEU A 307 16.37 16.09 -11.33
N SER A 308 16.15 17.36 -10.99
CA SER A 308 17.18 18.41 -11.00
C SER A 308 18.34 18.15 -10.02
N LEU A 309 18.18 17.23 -9.06
CA LEU A 309 19.14 17.02 -7.99
C LEU A 309 20.27 16.04 -8.32
N ARG A 310 20.38 15.51 -9.55
CA ARG A 310 21.43 14.53 -9.97
C ARG A 310 21.61 13.37 -8.98
N ASN A 311 20.49 12.86 -8.51
CA ASN A 311 20.43 11.84 -7.47
C ASN A 311 20.01 10.48 -8.03
N VAL A 312 19.58 9.59 -7.15
CA VAL A 312 19.09 8.24 -7.44
C VAL A 312 17.95 8.26 -8.47
N GLU A 313 17.11 9.28 -8.42
CA GLU A 313 15.97 9.49 -9.31
C GLU A 313 16.39 9.54 -10.78
N ALA A 314 17.46 10.28 -11.10
CA ALA A 314 18.01 10.32 -12.45
C ALA A 314 18.57 8.96 -12.88
N GLY A 315 19.24 8.25 -11.97
CA GLY A 315 19.76 6.90 -12.21
C GLY A 315 18.66 5.87 -12.51
N ILE A 316 17.54 5.97 -11.80
CA ILE A 316 16.34 5.14 -12.03
C ILE A 316 15.71 5.51 -13.39
N LEU A 317 15.42 6.79 -13.62
CA LEU A 317 14.69 7.25 -14.80
C LEU A 317 15.49 7.10 -16.11
N SER A 318 16.83 7.14 -16.04
CA SER A 318 17.70 6.87 -17.21
C SER A 318 17.62 5.44 -17.72
N ARG A 319 16.97 4.54 -16.98
CA ARG A 319 16.78 3.12 -17.36
C ARG A 319 15.36 2.81 -17.82
N PHE A 320 14.47 3.81 -17.82
CA PHE A 320 13.10 3.62 -18.25
C PHE A 320 12.99 3.56 -19.76
N PRO A 321 12.02 2.80 -20.31
CA PRO A 321 11.67 2.91 -21.71
C PRO A 321 11.29 4.36 -22.06
N VAL A 322 11.75 4.85 -23.22
CA VAL A 322 11.49 6.22 -23.70
C VAL A 322 9.99 6.55 -23.72
N ALA A 323 9.15 5.56 -24.02
CA ALA A 323 7.69 5.73 -24.06
C ALA A 323 7.11 6.06 -22.67
N ASP A 324 7.53 5.35 -21.62
CA ASP A 324 7.03 5.55 -20.26
C ASP A 324 7.53 6.87 -19.66
N LEU A 325 8.81 7.21 -19.93
CA LEU A 325 9.39 8.45 -19.45
C LEU A 325 8.75 9.69 -20.09
N ARG A 326 8.39 9.61 -21.38
CA ARG A 326 7.70 10.70 -22.09
C ARG A 326 6.42 11.11 -21.38
N ASP A 327 5.58 10.15 -21.03
CA ASP A 327 4.27 10.44 -20.44
C ASP A 327 4.43 11.04 -19.04
N ALA A 328 5.39 10.54 -18.27
CA ALA A 328 5.75 11.08 -16.96
C ALA A 328 6.30 12.51 -17.02
N LEU A 329 7.24 12.82 -17.92
CA LEU A 329 7.83 14.15 -18.04
C LEU A 329 6.83 15.21 -18.50
N LEU A 330 5.76 14.80 -19.19
CA LEU A 330 4.72 15.69 -19.70
C LEU A 330 3.53 15.83 -18.76
N ALA A 331 3.38 14.99 -17.75
CA ALA A 331 2.24 15.03 -16.83
C ALA A 331 2.09 16.39 -16.14
N ASP A 332 3.21 16.95 -15.65
CA ASP A 332 3.26 18.24 -14.95
C ASP A 332 4.00 19.33 -15.74
N PHE A 333 4.14 19.15 -17.06
CA PHE A 333 4.85 20.13 -17.89
C PHE A 333 3.96 21.34 -18.20
N GLU A 334 4.18 22.43 -17.48
CA GLU A 334 3.52 23.71 -17.74
C GLU A 334 4.33 24.57 -18.74
N VAL A 335 3.65 25.07 -19.77
CA VAL A 335 4.23 26.01 -20.74
C VAL A 335 4.39 27.38 -20.09
N SER A 336 5.52 27.58 -19.42
CA SER A 336 5.96 28.85 -18.84
C SER A 336 7.22 29.37 -19.53
N GLY A 337 7.62 30.61 -19.25
CA GLY A 337 8.89 31.17 -19.74
C GLY A 337 10.15 30.40 -19.26
N GLY A 338 10.01 29.49 -18.29
CA GLY A 338 11.09 28.61 -17.82
C GLY A 338 11.11 27.22 -18.46
N ALA A 339 10.13 26.88 -19.30
CA ALA A 339 9.92 25.52 -19.79
C ALA A 339 11.12 24.94 -20.56
N ALA A 340 11.83 25.77 -21.34
CA ALA A 340 13.02 25.35 -22.06
C ALA A 340 14.18 24.99 -21.12
N SER A 341 14.36 25.74 -20.02
CA SER A 341 15.39 25.46 -19.01
C SER A 341 15.08 24.19 -18.23
N VAL A 342 13.80 23.94 -17.91
CA VAL A 342 13.38 22.70 -17.23
C VAL A 342 13.64 21.49 -18.14
N MET A 343 13.26 21.57 -19.41
CA MET A 343 13.50 20.50 -20.40
C MET A 343 15.00 20.24 -20.58
N GLN A 344 15.81 21.29 -20.67
CA GLN A 344 17.26 21.20 -20.75
C GLN A 344 17.84 20.50 -19.50
N SER A 345 17.39 20.88 -18.30
CA SER A 345 17.76 20.25 -17.04
C SER A 345 17.43 18.75 -17.02
N TYR A 346 16.28 18.35 -17.59
CA TYR A 346 15.93 16.94 -17.71
C TYR A 346 16.94 16.16 -18.55
N PHE A 347 17.28 16.67 -19.73
CA PHE A 347 18.27 16.03 -20.60
C PHE A 347 19.69 16.02 -20.03
N ASP A 348 20.04 17.01 -19.21
CA ASP A 348 21.37 17.11 -18.59
C ASP A 348 21.51 16.26 -17.32
N SER A 349 20.40 15.86 -16.73
CA SER A 349 20.36 14.99 -15.55
C SER A 349 20.28 13.51 -15.91
N LEU A 350 19.68 13.17 -17.06
CA LEU A 350 19.51 11.80 -17.52
C LEU A 350 20.75 11.27 -18.25
N ASP A 351 21.25 10.11 -17.82
CA ASP A 351 22.40 9.40 -18.39
C ASP A 351 21.97 8.54 -19.59
N PHE A 352 21.51 9.21 -20.66
CA PHE A 352 21.09 8.56 -21.89
C PHE A 352 22.18 8.45 -22.94
N SER A 353 22.12 7.37 -23.73
CA SER A 353 22.88 7.30 -24.98
C SER A 353 22.40 8.40 -25.95
N LEU A 354 23.26 8.82 -26.88
CA LEU A 354 22.88 9.81 -27.90
C LEU A 354 21.67 9.35 -28.74
N VAL A 355 21.45 8.05 -28.89
CA VAL A 355 20.31 7.49 -29.62
C VAL A 355 19.03 7.64 -28.81
N ASP A 356 19.04 7.24 -27.54
CA ASP A 356 17.88 7.34 -26.64
C ASP A 356 17.50 8.79 -26.39
N ARG A 357 18.50 9.68 -26.23
CA ARG A 357 18.30 11.12 -26.07
C ARG A 357 17.57 11.73 -27.27
N LYS A 358 17.97 11.36 -28.49
CA LYS A 358 17.28 11.79 -29.72
C LYS A 358 15.87 11.22 -29.84
N SER A 359 15.69 9.94 -29.52
CA SER A 359 14.38 9.28 -29.54
C SER A 359 13.42 9.95 -28.55
N LEU A 360 13.88 10.24 -27.32
CA LEU A 360 13.09 10.96 -26.32
C LEU A 360 12.74 12.37 -26.80
N ALA A 361 13.70 13.11 -27.34
CA ALA A 361 13.46 14.46 -27.86
C ALA A 361 12.44 14.49 -29.01
N GLU A 362 12.49 13.54 -29.94
CA GLU A 362 11.53 13.41 -31.03
C GLU A 362 10.13 13.05 -30.52
N THR A 363 10.05 12.13 -29.56
CA THR A 363 8.77 11.70 -28.99
C THR A 363 8.11 12.80 -28.15
N LEU A 364 8.89 13.53 -27.34
CA LEU A 364 8.45 14.72 -26.60
C LEU A 364 8.00 15.82 -27.56
N ARG A 365 8.77 16.11 -28.62
CA ARG A 365 8.40 17.11 -29.64
C ARG A 365 7.05 16.77 -30.27
N THR A 366 6.86 15.52 -30.66
CA THR A 366 5.60 15.07 -31.29
C THR A 366 4.41 15.30 -30.36
N LYS A 367 4.53 14.91 -29.09
CA LYS A 367 3.48 15.11 -28.09
C LYS A 367 3.21 16.58 -27.76
N LEU A 368 4.24 17.41 -27.67
CA LEU A 368 4.08 18.85 -27.43
C LEU A 368 3.40 19.55 -28.62
N VAL A 369 3.65 19.12 -29.85
CA VAL A 369 2.94 19.61 -31.05
C VAL A 369 1.47 19.18 -31.00
N GLU A 370 1.20 17.90 -30.72
CA GLU A 370 -0.17 17.37 -30.59
C GLU A 370 -1.00 18.13 -29.55
N ASN A 371 -0.36 18.51 -28.43
CA ASN A 371 -1.01 19.24 -27.34
C ASN A 371 -1.01 20.77 -27.52
N GLY A 372 -0.40 21.31 -28.59
CA GLY A 372 -0.28 22.76 -28.81
C GLY A 372 0.62 23.49 -27.79
N MET A 373 1.53 22.76 -27.14
CA MET A 373 2.40 23.24 -26.06
C MET A 373 3.84 23.54 -26.50
N LEU A 374 4.15 23.39 -27.79
CA LEU A 374 5.50 23.60 -28.32
C LEU A 374 5.80 25.10 -28.51
N THR A 375 6.68 25.64 -27.68
CA THR A 375 7.26 26.98 -27.87
C THR A 375 8.55 26.91 -28.70
N PRO A 376 8.95 27.98 -29.40
CA PRO A 376 10.17 27.99 -30.21
C PRO A 376 11.44 27.72 -29.38
N GLU A 377 11.44 28.11 -28.11
CA GLU A 377 12.56 27.88 -27.17
C GLU A 377 12.67 26.40 -26.80
N VAL A 378 11.55 25.74 -26.47
CA VAL A 378 11.51 24.30 -26.19
C VAL A 378 11.84 23.49 -27.45
N GLU A 379 11.38 23.94 -28.61
CA GLU A 379 11.73 23.34 -29.90
C GLU A 379 13.24 23.38 -30.16
N ALA A 380 13.91 24.50 -29.87
CA ALA A 380 15.36 24.62 -30.00
C ALA A 380 16.11 23.63 -29.09
N VAL A 381 15.67 23.47 -27.83
CA VAL A 381 16.22 22.48 -26.89
C VAL A 381 16.04 21.06 -27.45
N LEU A 382 14.83 20.69 -27.87
CA LEU A 382 14.54 19.35 -28.41
C LEU A 382 15.28 19.07 -29.73
N ALA A 383 15.40 20.06 -30.63
CA ALA A 383 16.11 19.93 -31.89
C ALA A 383 17.62 19.70 -31.69
N SER A 384 18.20 20.30 -30.66
CA SER A 384 19.59 20.07 -30.26
C SER A 384 19.80 18.71 -29.58
N GLY A 385 18.74 17.91 -29.39
CA GLY A 385 18.75 16.71 -28.55
C GLY A 385 19.08 17.04 -27.10
N GLY A 386 18.70 18.23 -26.63
CA GLY A 386 19.07 18.75 -25.31
C GLY A 386 20.54 19.13 -25.17
N THR A 387 21.36 19.16 -26.22
CA THR A 387 22.72 19.73 -26.15
C THR A 387 22.68 21.15 -26.71
N MET A 388 22.18 22.11 -25.94
CA MET A 388 22.36 23.50 -26.33
C MET A 388 23.86 23.82 -26.32
N PRO A 389 24.42 24.44 -27.37
CA PRO A 389 25.74 25.05 -27.26
C PRO A 389 25.68 26.05 -26.10
N PRO A 390 26.73 26.12 -25.25
CA PRO A 390 26.74 27.04 -24.12
C PRO A 390 26.34 28.42 -24.62
N SER A 391 25.22 28.93 -24.12
CA SER A 391 24.64 30.18 -24.57
C SER A 391 25.73 31.23 -24.51
N GLU A 392 26.22 31.65 -25.69
CA GLU A 392 27.14 32.77 -25.82
C GLU A 392 26.34 34.00 -25.39
N ALA A 393 26.27 34.22 -24.07
CA ALA A 393 25.59 35.35 -23.50
C ALA A 393 26.19 36.60 -24.13
N SER A 394 25.34 37.30 -24.86
CA SER A 394 25.56 38.64 -25.37
C SER A 394 25.90 39.56 -24.19
N VAL A 395 27.20 39.68 -23.89
CA VAL A 395 27.75 40.70 -23.00
C VAL A 395 27.61 42.05 -23.70
N SER A 396 26.43 42.66 -23.58
CA SER A 396 26.27 44.09 -23.80
C SER A 396 25.19 44.63 -22.88
N SER A 397 25.56 44.93 -21.64
CA SER A 397 24.90 45.95 -20.83
C SER A 397 25.89 46.64 -19.89
N PRO A 398 25.68 47.92 -19.58
CA PRO A 398 26.74 48.84 -19.16
C PRO A 398 26.98 48.80 -17.65
N SER A 399 28.23 49.08 -17.29
CA SER A 399 28.79 49.24 -15.95
C SER A 399 27.92 50.03 -14.95
N ALA A 400 27.74 49.46 -13.75
CA ALA A 400 27.34 50.14 -12.50
C ALA A 400 27.93 49.34 -11.29
N PRO A 401 28.10 49.97 -10.10
CA PRO A 401 29.36 49.90 -9.37
C PRO A 401 29.45 48.86 -8.25
N THR A 402 30.70 48.60 -7.90
CA THR A 402 31.23 47.73 -6.86
C THR A 402 30.85 48.16 -5.44
N GLY A 403 30.41 47.19 -4.63
CA GLY A 403 30.56 47.23 -3.16
C GLY A 403 29.32 46.77 -2.37
N GLY A 404 29.42 45.61 -1.71
CA GLY A 404 28.48 45.17 -0.67
C GLY A 404 28.49 43.67 -0.44
N GLU A 405 29.03 43.26 0.71
CA GLU A 405 29.06 41.88 1.22
C GLU A 405 27.65 41.27 1.28
N VAL A 406 27.49 40.06 0.72
CA VAL A 406 26.24 39.29 0.77
C VAL A 406 26.29 38.35 1.96
N ALA A 407 25.51 38.66 2.99
CA ALA A 407 25.07 37.70 3.98
C ALA A 407 23.82 36.98 3.45
N GLU A 408 23.91 35.66 3.30
CA GLU A 408 22.80 34.79 2.92
C GLU A 408 21.69 34.79 4.00
N LYS A 409 20.57 35.44 3.68
CA LYS A 409 19.23 35.14 4.20
C LYS A 409 18.21 35.49 3.12
N TYR A 410 17.70 34.47 2.42
CA TYR A 410 16.52 34.62 1.56
C TYR A 410 15.26 34.79 2.44
N PRO A 411 14.42 35.83 2.23
CA PRO A 411 13.08 35.85 2.79
C PRO A 411 12.08 35.12 1.87
N PRO A 412 10.93 34.66 2.40
CA PRO A 412 9.86 34.12 1.57
C PRO A 412 9.38 35.19 0.59
N GLU A 413 9.24 34.81 -0.68
CA GLU A 413 8.75 35.68 -1.75
C GLU A 413 7.38 36.25 -1.37
N LYS A 414 7.36 37.54 -1.02
CA LYS A 414 6.12 38.30 -0.94
C LYS A 414 5.66 38.51 -2.39
N VAL A 415 4.61 37.80 -2.79
CA VAL A 415 3.84 38.16 -3.98
C VAL A 415 3.22 39.53 -3.71
N VAL A 416 3.84 40.59 -4.26
CA VAL A 416 3.34 41.94 -4.15
C VAL A 416 2.32 42.15 -5.25
N PHE A 417 1.04 41.92 -4.94
CA PHE A 417 -0.06 42.33 -5.81
C PHE A 417 -0.07 43.85 -5.95
N GLY A 418 -0.21 44.34 -7.18
CA GLY A 418 -0.42 45.77 -7.43
C GLY A 418 -1.71 46.27 -6.78
N GLU A 419 -1.84 47.57 -6.51
CA GLU A 419 -3.05 48.12 -5.86
C GLU A 419 -4.34 47.77 -6.64
N GLY A 420 -4.28 47.75 -7.97
CA GLY A 420 -5.40 47.32 -8.83
C GLY A 420 -5.75 45.84 -8.69
N GLU A 421 -4.76 44.95 -8.59
CA GLU A 421 -4.98 43.52 -8.39
C GLU A 421 -5.54 43.23 -7.00
N LYS A 422 -5.05 43.93 -5.97
CA LYS A 422 -5.61 43.84 -4.61
C LYS A 422 -7.07 44.21 -4.57
N THR A 423 -7.47 45.28 -5.25
CA THR A 423 -8.89 45.67 -5.32
C THR A 423 -9.73 44.66 -6.08
N THR A 424 -9.18 44.03 -7.12
CA THR A 424 -9.91 43.05 -7.94
C THR A 424 -10.09 41.73 -7.17
N LEU A 425 -9.02 41.26 -6.50
CA LEU A 425 -9.04 40.06 -5.66
C LEU A 425 -9.98 40.26 -4.46
N ALA A 426 -9.94 41.44 -3.82
CA ALA A 426 -10.85 41.77 -2.72
C ALA A 426 -12.32 41.81 -3.17
N ALA A 427 -12.60 42.29 -4.39
CA ALA A 427 -13.95 42.28 -4.95
C ALA A 427 -14.44 40.86 -5.26
N GLN A 428 -13.58 40.00 -5.82
CA GLN A 428 -13.90 38.60 -6.09
C GLN A 428 -14.14 37.80 -4.80
N ILE A 429 -13.28 37.97 -3.79
CA ILE A 429 -13.46 37.36 -2.47
C ILE A 429 -14.77 37.84 -1.83
N MET A 430 -15.10 39.13 -1.92
CA MET A 430 -16.38 39.64 -1.42
C MET A 430 -17.59 39.17 -2.22
N GLU A 431 -17.45 38.86 -3.50
CA GLU A 431 -18.52 38.30 -4.33
C GLU A 431 -18.76 36.83 -3.99
N GLU A 432 -17.70 36.03 -3.85
CA GLU A 432 -17.79 34.63 -3.40
C GLU A 432 -18.35 34.52 -1.99
N LEU A 433 -17.95 35.40 -1.07
CA LEU A 433 -18.50 35.46 0.28
C LEU A 433 -19.96 35.94 0.33
N LYS A 434 -20.47 36.58 -0.72
CA LYS A 434 -21.87 37.00 -0.85
C LYS A 434 -22.77 35.95 -1.50
N ALA A 435 -22.20 34.88 -2.09
CA ALA A 435 -23.00 33.79 -2.61
C ALA A 435 -23.81 33.19 -1.45
N PRO A 436 -25.15 33.09 -1.57
CA PRO A 436 -25.98 32.57 -0.48
C PRO A 436 -25.49 31.16 -0.15
N ALA A 437 -25.19 30.88 1.11
CA ALA A 437 -24.56 29.62 1.53
C ALA A 437 -25.33 28.36 1.08
N ALA A 438 -26.64 28.49 0.83
CA ALA A 438 -27.45 27.47 0.20
C ALA A 438 -26.95 27.03 -1.20
N ALA A 439 -26.40 27.94 -2.00
CA ALA A 439 -25.83 27.65 -3.32
C ALA A 439 -24.50 26.88 -3.24
N VAL A 440 -23.70 27.12 -2.18
CA VAL A 440 -22.44 26.40 -1.93
C VAL A 440 -22.69 25.03 -1.29
N MET A 441 -23.73 24.90 -0.46
CA MET A 441 -24.07 23.63 0.23
C MET A 441 -24.93 22.67 -0.58
N ALA A 442 -25.71 23.16 -1.56
CA ALA A 442 -26.63 22.33 -2.34
C ALA A 442 -26.00 21.11 -3.04
N PRO A 443 -24.79 21.20 -3.65
CA PRO A 443 -24.17 20.04 -4.29
C PRO A 443 -23.84 18.92 -3.30
N ALA A 444 -23.27 19.26 -2.14
CA ALA A 444 -22.88 18.30 -1.12
C ALA A 444 -24.10 17.61 -0.48
N LEU A 445 -25.20 18.34 -0.24
CA LEU A 445 -26.45 17.76 0.29
C LEU A 445 -27.14 16.85 -0.74
N LEU A 446 -27.13 17.23 -2.03
CA LEU A 446 -27.66 16.40 -3.11
C LEU A 446 -26.85 15.10 -3.30
N GLU A 447 -25.55 15.16 -3.10
CA GLU A 447 -24.66 13.99 -3.15
C GLU A 447 -24.90 13.05 -1.97
N LEU A 448 -25.13 13.60 -0.77
CA LEU A 448 -25.52 12.86 0.44
C LEU A 448 -26.84 12.09 0.25
N MET A 449 -27.84 12.73 -0.36
CA MET A 449 -29.13 12.10 -0.68
C MET A 449 -29.02 11.01 -1.76
N ARG A 450 -28.05 11.08 -2.67
CA ARG A 450 -27.83 10.06 -3.71
C ARG A 450 -27.18 8.79 -3.19
N HIS A 451 -26.52 8.84 -2.04
CA HIS A 451 -25.72 7.74 -1.50
C HIS A 451 -26.25 7.17 -0.17
N GLU A 452 -27.50 7.47 0.20
CA GLU A 452 -28.15 7.04 1.45
C GLU A 452 -28.16 5.51 1.64
N GLU A 453 -28.15 4.73 0.55
CA GLU A 453 -28.14 3.26 0.60
C GLU A 453 -26.74 2.63 0.73
N SER A 454 -25.66 3.42 0.66
CA SER A 454 -24.27 2.94 0.78
C SER A 454 -23.65 3.36 2.13
N PRO A 455 -23.51 2.44 3.10
CA PRO A 455 -23.07 2.79 4.46
C PRO A 455 -21.64 3.35 4.51
N VAL A 456 -20.78 2.94 3.57
CA VAL A 456 -19.38 3.40 3.51
C VAL A 456 -19.28 4.84 2.98
N ASN A 457 -20.07 5.18 1.95
CA ASN A 457 -20.09 6.54 1.40
C ASN A 457 -20.83 7.52 2.31
N HIS A 458 -21.81 7.02 3.07
CA HIS A 458 -22.59 7.85 3.98
C HIS A 458 -21.73 8.45 5.10
N ALA A 459 -20.81 7.69 5.69
CA ALA A 459 -19.96 8.18 6.78
C ALA A 459 -19.01 9.32 6.34
N ALA A 460 -18.36 9.16 5.17
CA ALA A 460 -17.44 10.17 4.62
C ALA A 460 -18.18 11.46 4.21
N LEU A 461 -19.36 11.33 3.62
CA LEU A 461 -20.18 12.48 3.21
C LEU A 461 -20.78 13.21 4.43
N VAL A 462 -21.16 12.50 5.49
CA VAL A 462 -21.63 13.10 6.76
C VAL A 462 -20.51 13.90 7.44
N ALA A 463 -19.29 13.37 7.48
CA ALA A 463 -18.14 14.09 8.03
C ALA A 463 -17.89 15.40 7.25
N ARG A 464 -17.91 15.34 5.91
CA ARG A 464 -17.71 16.50 5.05
C ARG A 464 -18.82 17.55 5.20
N ALA A 465 -20.08 17.12 5.27
CA ALA A 465 -21.22 18.01 5.51
C ALA A 465 -21.14 18.69 6.88
N ARG A 466 -20.66 17.98 7.90
CA ARG A 466 -20.43 18.51 9.25
C ARG A 466 -19.37 19.61 9.25
N SER A 467 -18.22 19.39 8.60
CA SER A 467 -17.17 20.41 8.50
C SER A 467 -17.64 21.69 7.80
N TYR A 468 -18.48 21.57 6.76
CA TYR A 468 -19.08 22.74 6.11
C TYR A 468 -20.07 23.47 7.03
N MET A 469 -20.88 22.75 7.81
CA MET A 469 -21.81 23.34 8.79
C MET A 469 -21.07 24.03 9.94
N GLU A 470 -20.01 23.42 10.47
CA GLU A 470 -19.19 24.01 11.55
C GLU A 470 -18.47 25.27 11.08
N TYR A 471 -17.89 25.25 9.87
CA TYR A 471 -17.31 26.44 9.25
C TYR A 471 -18.37 27.55 9.07
N PHE A 472 -19.56 27.21 8.58
CA PHE A 472 -20.64 28.18 8.40
C PHE A 472 -21.12 28.79 9.72
N LEU A 473 -21.30 27.97 10.77
CA LEU A 473 -21.66 28.43 12.11
C LEU A 473 -20.57 29.31 12.74
N SER A 474 -19.29 29.08 12.42
CA SER A 474 -18.17 29.90 12.92
C SER A 474 -18.05 31.27 12.24
N GLN A 475 -18.62 31.42 11.03
CA GLN A 475 -18.56 32.65 10.23
C GLN A 475 -19.77 33.57 10.43
N GLN A 476 -20.84 33.08 11.04
CA GLN A 476 -21.97 33.92 11.45
C GLN A 476 -21.89 34.17 12.96
N ASP A 477 -21.69 35.44 13.34
CA ASP A 477 -22.01 35.91 14.69
C ASP A 477 -23.54 35.83 14.85
N TYR A 478 -24.02 34.68 15.33
CA TYR A 478 -25.37 34.57 15.85
C TYR A 478 -25.39 35.16 17.27
N GLU A 479 -26.13 36.25 17.49
CA GLU A 479 -26.53 36.69 18.83
C GLU A 479 -27.43 35.67 19.52
#